data_AF-A0A3D5Q6B3-F1
#
_entry.id   AF-A0A3D5Q6B3-F1
#
_cell.length_a   1.000
_cell.length_b   1.000
_cell.length_c   1.000
_cell.angle_alpha   90.00
_cell.angle_beta   90.00
_cell.angle_gamma   90.00
#
_symmetry.space_group_name_H-M   'P 1'
#
loop_
_entity.id
_entity.type
_entity.pdbx_description
1 polymer ?
#
loop_
_entity_poly.entity_id
_entity_poly.type
_entity_poly.pdbx_seq_one_letter_code
_entity_poly.pdbx_strand_id
1 'polypeptide(L)' 'MGTSLQLVDRLVPGGNLDAYIQAVGRIPVLTVEEEKQLAERLHYEEDVEAARHLVLSHLRFVVHIARSYSGYGLAQA' A
#
# COMPACT_ATOMS: atom_id res chain seq x y z
N MET A 1 33.67 -0.71 5.66
CA MET A 1 32.45 -0.04 6.16
C MET A 1 31.57 0.28 4.96
N GLY A 2 30.50 -0.48 4.69
CA GLY A 2 29.68 -0.26 3.49
C GLY A 2 28.40 -1.08 3.37
N THR A 3 28.27 -2.18 4.10
CA THR A 3 27.12 -3.08 3.99
C THR A 3 25.86 -2.59 4.72
N SER A 4 26.02 -1.78 5.76
CA SER A 4 24.90 -1.34 6.62
C SER A 4 24.00 -0.28 5.96
N LEU A 5 24.55 0.61 5.12
CA LEU A 5 23.80 1.68 4.45
C LEU A 5 22.91 1.18 3.31
N GLN A 6 23.33 0.13 2.60
CA GLN A 6 22.50 -0.51 1.56
C GLN A 6 21.24 -1.18 2.13
N LEU A 7 21.31 -1.63 3.38
CA LEU A 7 20.18 -2.29 4.04
C LEU A 7 19.10 -1.29 4.43
N VAL A 8 19.49 -0.06 4.80
CA VAL A 8 18.58 1.04 5.13
C VAL A 8 17.87 1.53 3.87
N ASP A 9 18.58 1.70 2.75
CA ASP A 9 18.01 2.11 1.45
C ASP A 9 16.92 1.15 0.95
N ARG A 10 17.09 -0.16 1.18
CA ARG A 10 16.10 -1.20 0.86
C ARG A 10 14.82 -1.14 1.70
N LEU A 11 14.86 -0.46 2.85
CA LEU A 11 13.76 -0.35 3.81
C LEU A 11 13.06 1.02 3.73
N VAL A 12 13.58 1.97 2.95
CA VAL A 12 12.92 3.26 2.71
C VAL A 12 11.76 3.05 1.73
N PRO A 13 10.52 3.47 2.06
CA PRO A 13 9.47 3.62 1.06
C PRO A 13 9.94 4.63 0.00
N GLY A 14 10.37 4.13 -1.16
CA GLY A 14 10.98 4.91 -2.25
C GLY A 14 12.34 4.39 -2.75
N GLY A 15 13.11 3.65 -1.94
CA GLY A 15 14.44 3.14 -2.35
C GLY A 15 14.39 1.85 -3.18
N ASN A 16 13.31 1.08 -3.05
CA ASN A 16 13.08 -0.14 -3.84
C ASN A 16 11.58 -0.36 -4.09
N LEU A 17 11.12 0.05 -5.26
CA LEU A 17 9.72 -0.09 -5.70
C LEU A 17 9.23 -1.55 -5.64
N ASP A 18 10.08 -2.51 -5.99
CA ASP A 18 9.71 -3.93 -5.97
C ASP A 18 9.43 -4.42 -4.55
N ALA A 19 10.22 -3.96 -3.56
CA ALA A 19 10.00 -4.28 -2.15
C ALA A 19 8.66 -3.71 -1.65
N TYR A 20 8.32 -2.49 -2.05
CA TYR A 20 7.03 -1.87 -1.73
C TYR A 20 5.85 -2.65 -2.35
N ILE A 21 5.95 -3.00 -3.65
CA ILE A 21 4.92 -3.79 -4.34
C ILE A 21 4.74 -5.15 -3.68
N GLN A 22 5.83 -5.82 -3.29
CA GLN A 22 5.76 -7.09 -2.56
C GLN A 22 5.12 -6.95 -1.19
N ALA A 23 5.42 -5.88 -0.45
CA ALA A 23 4.83 -5.62 0.86
C ALA A 23 3.31 -5.41 0.75
N VAL A 24 2.89 -4.56 -0.20
CA VAL A 24 1.47 -4.29 -0.49
C VAL A 24 0.74 -5.57 -0.95
N GLY A 25 1.40 -6.42 -1.74
CA GLY A 25 0.82 -7.67 -2.22
C GLY A 25 0.51 -8.71 -1.13
N ARG A 26 1.12 -8.59 0.06
CA ARG A 26 0.89 -9.50 1.20
C ARG A 26 -0.30 -9.11 2.07
N ILE A 27 -0.85 -7.91 1.86
CA ILE A 27 -1.99 -7.43 2.64
C ILE A 27 -3.22 -8.25 2.23
N PRO A 28 -3.94 -8.87 3.18
CA PRO A 28 -5.16 -9.62 2.90
C PRO A 28 -6.21 -8.74 2.23
N VAL A 29 -6.99 -9.32 1.33
CA VAL A 29 -8.16 -8.65 0.75
C VAL A 29 -9.31 -8.77 1.73
N LEU A 30 -10.01 -7.66 1.98
CA LEU A 30 -11.19 -7.62 2.83
C LEU A 30 -12.36 -8.34 2.16
N THR A 31 -13.20 -9.01 2.95
CA THR A 31 -14.53 -9.40 2.47
C THR A 31 -15.45 -8.19 2.40
N VAL A 32 -16.57 -8.34 1.70
CA VAL A 32 -17.59 -7.27 1.58
C VAL A 32 -18.12 -6.86 2.95
N GLU A 33 -18.30 -7.83 3.85
CA GLU A 33 -18.77 -7.59 5.21
C GLU A 33 -17.74 -6.82 6.04
N GLU A 34 -16.46 -7.20 5.95
CA GLU A 34 -15.36 -6.50 6.64
C GLU A 34 -15.20 -5.07 6.14
N GLU A 35 -15.27 -4.86 4.82
CA GLU A 35 -15.21 -3.53 4.22
C GLU A 35 -16.35 -2.64 4.71
N LYS A 36 -17.58 -3.18 4.73
CA LYS A 36 -18.75 -2.45 5.22
C LYS A 36 -18.59 -2.07 6.69
N GLN A 37 -18.14 -3.00 7.54
CA GLN A 37 -17.94 -2.73 8.96
C GLN A 37 -16.88 -1.64 9.20
N LEU A 38 -15.77 -1.69 8.46
CA LEU A 38 -14.72 -0.67 8.56
C LEU A 38 -15.22 0.70 8.06
N ALA A 39 -16.00 0.73 6.98
CA ALA A 39 -16.57 1.96 6.46
C ALA A 39 -17.60 2.59 7.41
N GLU A 40 -18.46 1.76 8.03
CA GLU A 40 -19.41 2.21 9.05
C GLU A 40 -18.68 2.77 10.28
N ARG A 41 -17.64 2.08 10.78
CA ARG A 41 -16.81 2.57 11.90
C ARG A 41 -16.13 3.89 11.58
N LEU A 42 -15.53 4.01 10.38
CA LEU A 42 -14.95 5.29 9.95
C LEU A 42 -16.01 6.39 9.89
N HIS A 43 -17.20 6.11 9.37
CA HIS A 43 -18.23 7.13 9.17
C HIS A 43 -18.93 7.56 10.46
N TYR A 44 -19.28 6.61 11.33
CA TYR A 44 -20.06 6.87 12.54
C TYR A 44 -19.19 7.16 13.77
N GLU A 45 -17.99 6.59 13.83
CA GLU A 45 -17.10 6.67 14.99
C GLU A 45 -15.82 7.48 14.70
N GLU A 46 -15.66 8.00 13.48
CA GLU A 46 -14.46 8.72 13.02
C GLU A 46 -13.16 7.91 13.24
N ASP A 47 -13.26 6.58 13.14
CA ASP A 47 -12.16 5.67 13.44
C ASP A 47 -11.06 5.72 12.35
N VAL A 48 -9.97 6.42 12.67
CA VAL A 48 -8.80 6.57 11.81
C VAL A 48 -8.10 5.23 11.52
N GLU A 49 -8.15 4.27 12.45
CA GLU A 49 -7.57 2.95 12.23
C GLU A 49 -8.43 2.12 11.27
N ALA A 50 -9.75 2.31 11.29
CA ALA A 50 -10.63 1.74 10.27
C ALA A 50 -10.32 2.30 8.87
N ALA A 51 -10.08 3.63 8.76
CA ALA A 51 -9.60 4.24 7.51
C ALA A 51 -8.26 3.65 7.06
N ARG A 52 -7.29 3.48 7.98
CA ARG A 52 -6.00 2.87 7.68
C ARG A 52 -6.17 1.47 7.10
N HIS A 53 -7.00 0.64 7.71
CA HIS A 53 -7.26 -0.72 7.26
C HIS A 53 -7.89 -0.75 5.85
N LEU A 54 -8.87 0.12 5.59
CA LEU A 54 -9.45 0.26 4.26
C LEU A 54 -8.40 0.66 3.22
N VAL A 55 -7.59 1.68 3.50
CA VAL A 55 -6.57 2.15 2.56
C VAL A 55 -5.54 1.06 2.27
N LEU A 56 -4.95 0.45 3.31
CA LEU A 56 -3.91 -0.55 3.17
C LEU A 56 -4.36 -1.76 2.35
N SER A 57 -5.59 -2.25 2.60
CA SER A 57 -6.14 -3.41 1.89
C SER A 57 -6.37 -3.15 0.39
N HIS A 58 -6.59 -1.88 0.00
CA HIS A 58 -6.82 -1.48 -1.38
C HIS A 58 -5.54 -1.07 -2.14
N LEU A 59 -4.38 -0.96 -1.48
CA LEU A 59 -3.14 -0.56 -2.13
C LEU A 59 -2.74 -1.48 -3.30
N ARG A 60 -3.09 -2.78 -3.24
CA ARG A 60 -2.80 -3.72 -4.33
C ARG A 60 -3.54 -3.35 -5.63
N PHE A 61 -4.76 -2.83 -5.51
CA PHE A 61 -5.52 -2.31 -6.64
C PHE A 61 -4.89 -1.03 -7.19
N VAL A 62 -4.48 -0.11 -6.32
CA VAL A 62 -3.79 1.12 -6.72
C VAL A 62 -2.51 0.81 -7.50
N VAL A 63 -1.69 -0.13 -7.00
CA VAL A 63 -0.48 -0.59 -7.70
C VAL A 63 -0.81 -1.17 -9.07
N HIS A 64 -1.88 -1.95 -9.20
CA HIS A 64 -2.31 -2.50 -10.48
C HIS A 64 -2.67 -1.40 -11.49
N ILE A 65 -3.46 -0.40 -11.06
CA ILE A 65 -3.83 0.74 -11.91
C ILE A 65 -2.61 1.59 -12.24
N ALA A 66 -1.74 1.92 -11.29
CA ALA A 66 -0.53 2.70 -11.55
C ALA A 66 0.39 2.03 -12.58
N ARG A 67 0.47 0.69 -12.59
CA ARG A 67 1.25 -0.06 -13.58
C ARG A 67 0.67 0.02 -14.99
N SER A 68 -0.63 0.24 -15.17
CA SER A 68 -1.19 0.43 -16.52
C SER A 68 -0.72 1.72 -17.18
N TYR A 69 -0.20 2.68 -16.40
CA TYR A 69 0.43 3.91 -16.89
C TYR A 69 1.94 3.75 -17.13
N SER A 70 2.51 2.55 -16.95
CA SER A 70 3.90 2.29 -17.33
C SER A 70 4.07 2.48 -18.83
N GLY A 71 5.15 3.15 -19.25
CA GLY A 71 5.42 3.49 -20.65
C GLY A 71 4.88 4.85 -21.10
N TYR A 72 4.09 5.55 -20.29
CA TYR A 72 3.65 6.93 -20.56
C TYR A 72 4.67 8.00 -20.12
N GLY A 73 5.87 7.59 -19.68
CA GLY A 73 6.93 8.50 -19.25
C GLY A 73 6.72 9.12 -17.85
N LEU A 74 5.75 8.63 -17.08
CA LEU A 74 5.54 9.05 -15.69
C LEU A 74 6.58 8.42 -14.75
N ALA A 75 7.04 9.18 -13.76
CA ALA A 75 7.94 8.66 -12.72
C ALA A 75 7.24 7.59 -11.88
N GLN A 76 7.93 6.47 -11.64
CA GLN A 76 7.40 5.32 -10.89
C GLN A 76 8.07 5.11 -9.52
N ALA A 77 9.16 5.83 -9.26
CA ALA A 77 9.88 5.94 -7.98
C ALA A 77 10.77 7.19 -8.02
#